data_AF-A0A3R9VBK4-F1
#
_entry.id   AF-A0A3R9VBK4-F1
#
_cell.length_a   1.000
_cell.length_b   1.000
_cell.length_c   1.000
_cell.angle_alpha   90.00
_cell.angle_beta   90.00
_cell.angle_gamma   90.00
#
_symmetry.space_group_name_H-M   'P 1'
#
loop_
_entity.id
_entity.type
_entity.pdbx_description
1 polymer ?
#
loop_
_entity_poly.entity_id
_entity_poly.type
_entity_poly.pdbx_seq_one_letter_code
_entity_poly.pdbx_strand_id
1 'polypeptide(L)'
;MDAATLLTTILQSRSSADVFSRRRYRQQYLAYLKLLHPDVCALPGAADAVARLNRYAEQLKALDTVEDDAGLIRRLDERTLRLEGDPDLLRTSEQHYRRLMALTDDAARNFQRYLPTRLEWQPTGLVASAPHYLLPLSGLTLAPEHVAWVISRVLEFTAWLHQMGLCHAGFNPESVCVVPETHGIVCLSFYHLTPLGAPLRTVSGRYLNWYPPAVFSQKQASTYLDVALVQRTALYLLGDPSGHGVKLKKTVDERLIDFLLTPHTNALHTLHEYRQLLTRIFGKRQFHPLEV
;
A
#
# COMPACT_ATOMS: atom_id res chain seq x y z
N MET A 1 20.88 -6.59 21.80
CA MET A 1 20.33 -5.60 22.75
C MET A 1 20.12 -6.32 24.07
N ASP A 2 20.64 -5.79 25.17
CA ASP A 2 20.40 -6.35 26.50
C ASP A 2 19.01 -5.98 27.05
N ALA A 3 18.61 -6.59 28.18
CA ALA A 3 17.29 -6.41 28.76
C ALA A 3 17.02 -4.97 29.23
N ALA A 4 18.02 -4.29 29.83
CA ALA A 4 17.87 -2.93 30.34
C ALA A 4 17.66 -1.90 29.22
N THR A 5 18.43 -2.03 28.13
CA THR A 5 18.29 -1.19 26.95
C THR A 5 16.92 -1.40 26.30
N LEU A 6 16.52 -2.66 26.12
CA LEU A 6 15.23 -3.00 25.51
C LEU A 6 14.05 -2.47 26.34
N LEU A 7 14.11 -2.62 27.66
CA LEU A 7 13.10 -2.10 28.59
C LEU A 7 12.96 -0.58 28.45
N THR A 8 14.09 0.13 28.43
CA THR A 8 14.10 1.60 28.26
C THR A 8 13.47 2.01 26.93
N THR A 9 13.84 1.34 25.83
CA THR A 9 13.26 1.58 24.50
C THR A 9 11.75 1.42 24.50
N ILE A 10 11.21 0.34 25.08
CA ILE A 10 9.77 0.06 25.11
C ILE A 10 9.00 1.03 26.02
N LEU A 11 9.60 1.46 27.13
CA LEU A 11 8.94 2.42 28.03
C LEU A 11 8.93 3.84 27.44
N GLN A 12 9.90 4.18 26.58
CA GLN A 12 9.98 5.47 25.90
C GLN A 12 9.30 5.51 24.52
N SER A 13 8.97 4.34 23.96
CA SER A 13 8.32 4.25 22.65
C SER A 13 6.95 4.92 22.65
N ARG A 14 6.63 5.53 21.51
CA ARG A 14 5.34 6.17 21.23
C ARG A 14 4.45 5.27 20.37
N SER A 15 5.06 4.39 19.58
CA SER A 15 4.38 3.51 18.64
C SER A 15 4.99 2.12 18.58
N SER A 16 4.28 1.18 17.94
CA SER A 16 4.80 -0.16 17.69
C SER A 16 6.02 -0.16 16.77
N ALA A 17 6.13 0.81 15.85
CA ALA A 17 7.26 0.94 14.92
C ALA A 17 8.58 1.32 15.61
N ASP A 18 8.52 1.93 16.80
CA ASP A 18 9.72 2.24 17.60
C ASP A 18 10.34 0.98 18.21
N VAL A 19 9.57 -0.12 18.28
CA VAL A 19 9.96 -1.37 18.95
C VAL A 19 10.09 -2.53 17.98
N PHE A 20 9.18 -2.62 17.01
CA PHE A 20 9.07 -3.72 16.08
C PHE A 20 9.19 -3.26 14.63
N SER A 21 9.80 -4.12 13.81
CA SER A 21 9.61 -4.09 12.37
C SER A 21 8.35 -4.89 12.03
N ARG A 22 7.45 -4.29 11.26
CA ARG A 22 6.28 -4.89 10.59
C ARG A 22 6.60 -6.24 9.97
N ARG A 23 7.77 -6.39 9.33
CA ARG A 23 8.20 -7.67 8.75
C ARG A 23 8.49 -8.75 9.80
N ARG A 24 9.18 -8.39 10.89
CA ARG A 24 9.76 -9.35 11.86
C ARG A 24 9.12 -9.34 13.25
N TYR A 25 8.01 -8.64 13.42
CA TYR A 25 7.44 -8.36 14.73
C TYR A 25 7.15 -9.62 15.56
N ARG A 26 6.72 -10.73 14.93
CA ARG A 26 6.45 -12.00 15.64
C ARG A 26 7.73 -12.60 16.24
N GLN A 27 8.81 -12.61 15.48
CA GLN A 27 10.11 -13.11 15.94
C GLN A 27 10.68 -12.19 17.02
N GLN A 28 10.61 -10.87 16.79
CA GLN A 28 11.06 -9.86 17.76
C GLN A 28 10.26 -9.95 19.06
N TYR A 29 8.94 -10.10 18.98
CA TYR A 29 8.06 -10.25 20.15
C TYR A 29 8.48 -11.44 21.01
N LEU A 30 8.66 -12.62 20.40
CA LEU A 30 9.10 -13.81 21.15
C LEU A 30 10.49 -13.62 21.77
N ALA A 31 11.41 -12.97 21.06
CA ALA A 31 12.75 -12.69 21.57
C ALA A 31 12.71 -11.69 22.75
N TYR A 32 11.90 -10.63 22.65
CA TYR A 32 11.76 -9.60 23.68
C TYR A 32 11.02 -10.13 24.90
N LEU A 33 9.99 -10.96 24.71
CA LEU A 33 9.27 -11.60 25.80
C LEU A 33 10.19 -12.51 26.61
N LYS A 34 11.08 -13.29 25.97
CA LYS A 34 12.07 -14.13 26.67
C LYS A 34 13.02 -13.33 27.56
N LEU A 35 13.32 -12.08 27.19
CA LEU A 35 14.21 -11.21 27.95
C LEU A 35 13.51 -10.43 29.07
N LEU A 36 12.22 -10.11 28.90
CA LEU A 36 11.50 -9.18 29.76
C LEU A 36 10.33 -9.80 30.55
N HIS A 37 10.02 -11.08 30.36
CA HIS A 37 8.95 -11.75 31.10
C HIS A 37 9.14 -11.53 32.63
N PRO A 38 8.09 -11.19 33.40
CA PRO A 38 8.23 -10.90 34.83
C PRO A 38 8.86 -12.04 35.64
N ASP A 39 8.63 -13.29 35.22
CA ASP A 39 9.23 -14.48 35.86
C ASP A 39 10.74 -14.63 35.59
N VAL A 40 11.27 -13.91 34.61
CA VAL A 40 12.68 -14.01 34.16
C VAL A 40 13.44 -12.71 34.45
N CYS A 41 12.79 -11.56 34.36
CA CYS A 41 13.40 -10.24 34.46
C CYS A 41 12.90 -9.48 35.70
N ALA A 42 13.79 -9.30 36.68
CA ALA A 42 13.50 -8.57 37.92
C ALA A 42 13.68 -7.05 37.79
N LEU A 43 13.92 -6.51 36.59
CA LEU A 43 14.09 -5.07 36.40
C LEU A 43 12.77 -4.32 36.69
N PRO A 44 12.81 -3.18 37.39
CA PRO A 44 11.64 -2.34 37.60
C PRO A 44 10.99 -1.94 36.26
N GLY A 45 9.67 -2.08 36.16
CA GLY A 45 8.92 -1.76 34.94
C GLY A 45 8.90 -2.86 33.88
N ALA A 46 9.48 -4.05 34.14
CA ALA A 46 9.42 -5.18 33.20
C ALA A 46 7.96 -5.60 32.86
N ALA A 47 7.08 -5.63 33.87
CA ALA A 47 5.66 -5.92 33.66
C ALA A 47 4.97 -4.89 32.74
N ASP A 48 5.24 -3.59 32.94
CA ASP A 48 4.70 -2.52 32.10
C ASP A 48 5.23 -2.60 30.66
N ALA A 49 6.52 -2.94 30.51
CA ALA A 49 7.15 -3.15 29.20
C ALA A 49 6.50 -4.34 28.47
N VAL A 50 6.26 -5.46 29.15
CA VAL A 50 5.56 -6.63 28.57
C VAL A 50 4.12 -6.29 28.18
N ALA A 51 3.38 -5.55 29.02
CA ALA A 51 2.04 -5.09 28.67
C ALA A 51 2.03 -4.21 27.41
N ARG A 52 3.05 -3.35 27.23
CA ARG A 52 3.24 -2.56 26.00
C ARG A 52 3.58 -3.44 24.80
N LEU A 53 4.49 -4.41 24.95
CA LEU A 53 4.84 -5.36 23.89
C LEU A 53 3.62 -6.12 23.39
N ASN A 54 2.79 -6.64 24.29
CA ASN A 54 1.56 -7.36 23.94
C ASN A 54 0.61 -6.47 23.12
N ARG A 55 0.40 -5.22 23.57
CA ARG A 55 -0.45 -4.26 22.85
C ARG A 55 0.09 -3.94 21.45
N TYR A 56 1.40 -3.68 21.32
CA TYR A 56 2.01 -3.41 20.01
C TYR A 56 1.99 -4.63 19.08
N ALA A 57 2.18 -5.83 19.61
CA ALA A 57 2.09 -7.06 18.84
C ALA A 57 0.67 -7.31 18.33
N GLU A 58 -0.36 -7.06 19.15
CA GLU A 58 -1.76 -7.16 18.72
C GLU A 58 -2.14 -6.08 17.68
N GLN A 59 -1.64 -4.84 17.82
CA GLN A 59 -1.80 -3.81 16.79
C GLN A 59 -1.21 -4.24 15.44
N LEU A 60 0.00 -4.80 15.45
CA LEU A 60 0.65 -5.28 14.23
C LEU A 60 -0.05 -6.54 13.68
N LYS A 61 -0.51 -7.44 14.54
CA LYS A 61 -1.27 -8.62 14.12
C LYS A 61 -2.61 -8.23 13.46
N ALA A 62 -3.27 -7.19 13.95
CA ALA A 62 -4.50 -6.69 13.32
C ALA A 62 -4.26 -6.26 11.86
N LEU A 63 -3.10 -5.68 11.56
CA LEU A 63 -2.71 -5.28 10.21
C LEU A 63 -2.35 -6.45 9.27
N ASP A 64 -2.33 -7.70 9.75
CA ASP A 64 -2.16 -8.88 8.89
C ASP A 64 -3.45 -9.34 8.23
N THR A 65 -4.58 -8.75 8.63
CA THR A 65 -5.86 -8.88 7.95
C THR A 65 -6.37 -7.49 7.64
N VAL A 66 -6.51 -7.17 6.35
CA VAL A 66 -7.14 -5.93 5.90
C VAL A 66 -8.42 -6.26 5.14
N GLU A 67 -9.32 -5.29 5.00
CA GLU A 67 -10.60 -5.47 4.32
C GLU A 67 -10.71 -4.47 3.17
N ASP A 68 -11.03 -4.99 1.98
CA ASP A 68 -11.29 -4.25 0.75
C ASP A 68 -12.73 -4.49 0.26
N ASP A 69 -13.07 -3.97 -0.92
CA ASP A 69 -14.43 -4.08 -1.46
C ASP A 69 -14.83 -5.52 -1.84
N ALA A 70 -13.86 -6.44 -2.02
CA ALA A 70 -14.13 -7.85 -2.30
C ALA A 70 -14.12 -8.71 -1.03
N GLY A 71 -13.57 -8.24 0.09
CA GLY A 71 -13.58 -8.91 1.38
C GLY A 71 -12.25 -8.79 2.13
N LEU A 72 -11.83 -9.88 2.76
CA LEU A 72 -10.63 -9.93 3.59
C LEU A 72 -9.38 -10.28 2.79
N ILE A 73 -8.31 -9.52 2.98
CA ILE A 73 -6.96 -9.84 2.53
C ILE A 73 -6.14 -10.26 3.75
N ARG A 74 -5.80 -11.55 3.83
CA ARG A 74 -5.02 -12.13 4.93
C ARG A 74 -3.60 -12.43 4.51
N ARG A 75 -2.64 -12.04 5.34
CA ARG A 75 -1.24 -12.45 5.21
C ARG A 75 -1.08 -13.92 5.63
N LEU A 76 -0.69 -14.78 4.68
CA LEU A 76 -0.32 -16.16 4.98
C LEU A 76 1.15 -16.25 5.42
N ASP A 77 2.03 -15.58 4.69
CA ASP A 77 3.46 -15.49 4.97
C ASP A 77 4.05 -14.16 4.45
N GLU A 78 5.38 -14.04 4.36
CA GLU A 78 6.04 -12.83 3.86
C GLU A 78 5.67 -12.48 2.40
N ARG A 79 5.38 -13.48 1.57
CA ARG A 79 5.29 -13.37 0.10
C ARG A 79 3.90 -13.70 -0.44
N THR A 80 3.00 -14.16 0.42
CA THR A 80 1.71 -14.72 0.04
C THR A 80 0.58 -14.05 0.81
N LEU A 81 -0.42 -13.58 0.06
CA LEU A 81 -1.67 -13.02 0.58
C LEU A 81 -2.84 -13.84 0.05
N ARG A 82 -3.87 -14.03 0.89
CA ARG A 82 -5.13 -14.65 0.50
C ARG A 82 -6.24 -13.61 0.50
N LEU A 83 -6.98 -13.53 -0.60
CA LEU A 83 -8.17 -12.71 -0.77
C LEU A 83 -9.40 -13.62 -0.60
N GLU A 84 -10.20 -13.35 0.42
CA GLU A 84 -11.37 -14.13 0.84
C GLU A 84 -12.61 -13.23 0.86
N GLY A 85 -13.70 -13.61 0.22
CA GLY A 85 -14.93 -12.79 0.24
C GLY A 85 -15.84 -13.05 -0.95
N ASP A 86 -16.34 -11.99 -1.57
CA ASP A 86 -17.28 -12.07 -2.70
C ASP A 86 -16.66 -12.86 -3.87
N PRO A 87 -17.18 -14.05 -4.19
CA PRO A 87 -16.59 -14.91 -5.20
C PRO A 87 -16.70 -14.32 -6.61
N ASP A 88 -17.70 -13.48 -6.89
CA ASP A 88 -17.90 -12.91 -8.22
C ASP A 88 -16.95 -11.74 -8.47
N LEU A 89 -16.70 -10.90 -7.44
CA LEU A 89 -15.65 -9.89 -7.51
C LEU A 89 -14.26 -10.54 -7.64
N LEU A 90 -13.97 -11.57 -6.84
CA LEU A 90 -12.69 -12.27 -6.92
C LEU A 90 -12.47 -12.97 -8.27
N ARG A 91 -13.51 -13.59 -8.86
CA ARG A 91 -13.45 -14.14 -10.22
C ARG A 91 -13.21 -13.06 -11.27
N THR A 92 -13.88 -11.92 -11.14
CA THR A 92 -13.68 -10.78 -12.04
C THR A 92 -12.24 -10.28 -11.96
N SER A 93 -11.70 -10.13 -10.75
CA SER A 93 -10.31 -9.76 -10.52
C SER A 93 -9.34 -10.75 -11.17
N GLU A 94 -9.54 -12.05 -10.97
CA GLU A 94 -8.70 -13.09 -11.58
C GLU A 94 -8.76 -13.06 -13.11
N GLN A 95 -9.95 -12.90 -13.70
CA GLN A 95 -10.12 -12.81 -15.15
C GLN A 95 -9.35 -11.62 -15.73
N HIS A 96 -9.43 -10.46 -15.10
CA HIS A 96 -8.67 -9.27 -15.53
C HIS A 96 -7.17 -9.45 -15.36
N TYR A 97 -6.72 -10.01 -14.23
CA TYR A 97 -5.33 -10.38 -14.03
C TYR A 97 -4.83 -11.33 -15.15
N ARG A 98 -5.57 -12.39 -15.47
CA ARG A 98 -5.18 -13.34 -16.52
C ARG A 98 -5.08 -12.66 -17.89
N ARG A 99 -5.97 -11.72 -18.20
CA ARG A 99 -5.89 -10.93 -19.44
C ARG A 99 -4.61 -10.09 -19.51
N LEU A 100 -4.24 -9.43 -18.42
CA LEU A 100 -3.01 -8.63 -18.34
C LEU A 100 -1.75 -9.52 -18.43
N MET A 101 -1.77 -10.70 -17.81
CA MET A 101 -0.68 -11.68 -17.89
C MET A 101 -0.55 -12.36 -19.25
N ALA A 102 -1.61 -12.40 -20.05
CA ALA A 102 -1.60 -12.97 -21.39
C ALA A 102 -0.99 -12.04 -22.45
N LEU A 103 -0.77 -10.75 -22.13
CA LEU A 103 -0.08 -9.81 -23.02
C LEU A 103 1.39 -10.20 -23.16
N THR A 104 1.91 -10.17 -24.39
CA THR A 104 3.25 -10.70 -24.72
C THR A 104 4.22 -9.66 -25.29
N ASP A 105 3.74 -8.43 -25.55
CA ASP A 105 4.57 -7.34 -26.05
C ASP A 105 5.61 -6.89 -25.01
N ASP A 106 6.65 -6.21 -25.49
CA ASP A 106 7.80 -5.82 -24.66
C ASP A 106 7.41 -4.88 -23.51
N ALA A 107 6.41 -4.00 -23.71
CA ALA A 107 5.93 -3.15 -22.64
C ALA A 107 5.23 -3.99 -21.57
N ALA A 108 4.31 -4.88 -21.95
CA ALA A 108 3.62 -5.76 -21.02
C ALA A 108 4.57 -6.60 -20.15
N ARG A 109 5.62 -7.20 -20.74
CA ARG A 109 6.63 -7.97 -19.99
C ARG A 109 7.30 -7.14 -18.90
N ASN A 110 7.53 -5.86 -19.15
CA ASN A 110 8.12 -4.95 -18.16
C ASN A 110 7.15 -4.56 -17.03
N PHE A 111 5.85 -4.44 -17.33
CA PHE A 111 4.84 -4.02 -16.35
C PHE A 111 4.19 -5.17 -15.58
N GLN A 112 4.25 -6.41 -16.08
CA GLN A 112 3.77 -7.61 -15.37
C GLN A 112 4.48 -7.84 -14.03
N ARG A 113 5.66 -7.24 -13.80
CA ARG A 113 6.31 -7.23 -12.49
C ARG A 113 5.52 -6.49 -11.39
N TYR A 114 4.55 -5.66 -11.78
CA TYR A 114 3.62 -4.99 -10.86
C TYR A 114 2.34 -5.81 -10.60
N LEU A 115 2.26 -7.02 -11.14
CA LEU A 115 1.20 -7.98 -10.88
C LEU A 115 1.73 -9.09 -9.96
N PRO A 116 0.86 -9.84 -9.27
CA PRO A 116 1.27 -11.05 -8.57
C PRO A 116 1.95 -12.00 -9.55
N THR A 117 2.98 -12.72 -9.10
CA THR A 117 3.61 -13.77 -9.92
C THR A 117 2.66 -14.94 -10.15
N ARG A 118 1.80 -15.23 -9.17
CA ARG A 118 0.68 -16.16 -9.29
C ARG A 118 -0.53 -15.60 -8.58
N LEU A 119 -1.70 -15.88 -9.14
CA LEU A 119 -3.00 -15.57 -8.57
C LEU A 119 -3.91 -16.77 -8.85
N GLU A 120 -4.12 -17.61 -7.85
CA GLU A 120 -4.69 -18.95 -8.01
C GLU A 120 -5.79 -19.23 -6.99
N TRP A 121 -6.87 -19.88 -7.41
CA TRP A 121 -7.93 -20.29 -6.50
C TRP A 121 -7.46 -21.40 -5.55
N GLN A 122 -7.80 -21.22 -4.28
CA GLN A 122 -7.77 -22.23 -3.24
C GLN A 122 -9.16 -22.38 -2.61
N PRO A 123 -9.43 -23.44 -1.81
CA PRO A 123 -10.77 -23.69 -1.27
C PRO A 123 -11.42 -22.53 -0.52
N THR A 124 -10.60 -21.66 0.10
CA THR A 124 -11.08 -20.54 0.92
C THR A 124 -10.93 -19.17 0.27
N GLY A 125 -10.41 -19.07 -0.96
CA GLY A 125 -10.21 -17.77 -1.64
C GLY A 125 -9.12 -17.78 -2.69
N LEU A 126 -8.83 -16.60 -3.23
CA LEU A 126 -7.79 -16.39 -4.23
C LEU A 126 -6.45 -16.13 -3.54
N VAL A 127 -5.38 -16.81 -3.94
CA VAL A 127 -4.07 -16.66 -3.33
C VAL A 127 -3.12 -15.96 -4.30
N ALA A 128 -2.65 -14.79 -3.89
CA ALA A 128 -1.66 -13.99 -4.58
C ALA A 128 -0.26 -14.26 -4.00
N SER A 129 0.73 -14.46 -4.86
CA SER A 129 2.14 -14.64 -4.44
C SER A 129 3.10 -13.81 -5.28
N ALA A 130 4.23 -13.42 -4.68
CA ALA A 130 5.30 -12.64 -5.31
C ALA A 130 6.70 -13.16 -4.89
N PRO A 131 7.78 -12.80 -5.60
CA PRO A 131 9.13 -13.27 -5.27
C PRO A 131 9.70 -12.70 -3.97
N HIS A 132 9.16 -11.57 -3.49
CA HIS A 132 9.68 -10.78 -2.38
C HIS A 132 8.59 -10.45 -1.36
N TYR A 133 8.99 -9.81 -0.25
CA TYR A 133 8.06 -9.45 0.82
C TYR A 133 6.96 -8.52 0.31
N LEU A 134 5.71 -8.91 0.51
CA LEU A 134 4.53 -8.10 0.21
C LEU A 134 4.10 -7.35 1.47
N LEU A 135 4.10 -6.03 1.38
CA LEU A 135 3.55 -5.17 2.42
C LEU A 135 2.41 -4.33 1.85
N PRO A 136 1.14 -4.61 2.24
CA PRO A 136 0.02 -3.76 1.89
C PRO A 136 0.27 -2.31 2.29
N LEU A 137 -0.18 -1.36 1.46
CA LEU A 137 -0.11 0.06 1.79
C LEU A 137 -1.06 0.44 2.93
N SER A 138 -2.14 -0.34 3.12
CA SER A 138 -3.11 -0.12 4.20
C SER A 138 -2.44 -0.15 5.58
N GLY A 139 -2.73 0.87 6.37
CA GLY A 139 -2.16 1.08 7.71
C GLY A 139 -0.77 1.69 7.73
N LEU A 140 -0.17 2.03 6.58
CA LEU A 140 1.14 2.67 6.53
C LEU A 140 1.05 4.20 6.58
N THR A 141 2.00 4.80 7.30
CA THR A 141 2.38 6.19 7.17
C THR A 141 3.89 6.23 6.92
N LEU A 142 4.31 6.87 5.84
CA LEU A 142 5.68 6.80 5.32
C LEU A 142 6.29 8.19 5.20
N ALA A 143 7.62 8.25 5.33
CA ALA A 143 8.38 9.46 5.03
C ALA A 143 8.19 9.87 3.54
N PRO A 144 8.23 11.18 3.20
CA PRO A 144 7.98 11.66 1.86
C PRO A 144 8.84 11.02 0.76
N GLU A 145 10.09 10.67 1.07
CA GLU A 145 11.03 10.00 0.16
C GLU A 145 10.55 8.60 -0.23
N HIS A 146 9.86 7.91 0.68
CA HIS A 146 9.27 6.61 0.39
C HIS A 146 7.99 6.75 -0.44
N VAL A 147 7.10 7.69 -0.07
CA VAL A 147 5.90 8.00 -0.86
C VAL A 147 6.29 8.40 -2.30
N ALA A 148 7.37 9.15 -2.46
CA ALA A 148 7.88 9.58 -3.77
C ALA A 148 8.12 8.41 -4.74
N TRP A 149 8.83 7.37 -4.31
CA TRP A 149 9.09 6.23 -5.18
C TRP A 149 7.86 5.34 -5.34
N VAL A 150 7.08 5.11 -4.28
CA VAL A 150 5.85 4.29 -4.35
C VAL A 150 4.91 4.86 -5.40
N ILE A 151 4.60 6.15 -5.30
CA ILE A 151 3.67 6.81 -6.21
C ILE A 151 4.24 6.91 -7.63
N SER A 152 5.56 7.01 -7.78
CA SER A 152 6.19 6.90 -9.11
C SER A 152 5.93 5.54 -9.76
N ARG A 153 5.97 4.44 -8.99
CA ARG A 153 5.68 3.08 -9.49
C ARG A 153 4.19 2.90 -9.80
N VAL A 154 3.31 3.43 -8.95
CA VAL A 154 1.87 3.38 -9.19
C VAL A 154 1.50 4.17 -10.45
N LEU A 155 2.00 5.40 -10.61
CA LEU A 155 1.77 6.19 -11.83
C LEU A 155 2.35 5.54 -13.10
N GLU A 156 3.50 4.85 -13.01
CA GLU A 156 4.02 4.03 -14.12
C GLU A 156 3.04 2.92 -14.51
N PHE A 157 2.50 2.20 -13.53
CA PHE A 157 1.52 1.16 -13.76
C PHE A 157 0.20 1.72 -14.33
N THR A 158 -0.28 2.84 -13.77
CA THR A 158 -1.45 3.55 -14.27
C THR A 158 -1.27 3.99 -15.72
N ALA A 159 -0.10 4.55 -16.08
CA ALA A 159 0.19 4.94 -17.46
C ALA A 159 0.15 3.75 -18.43
N TRP A 160 0.65 2.59 -18.01
CA TRP A 160 0.54 1.36 -18.81
C TRP A 160 -0.91 0.90 -19.00
N LEU A 161 -1.72 0.88 -17.93
CA LEU A 161 -3.14 0.55 -18.04
C LEU A 161 -3.88 1.50 -19.01
N HIS A 162 -3.60 2.81 -18.92
CA HIS A 162 -4.20 3.81 -19.80
C HIS A 162 -3.81 3.60 -21.26
N GLN A 163 -2.55 3.23 -21.53
CA GLN A 163 -2.09 2.88 -22.88
C GLN A 163 -2.81 1.65 -23.45
N MET A 164 -3.21 0.71 -22.59
CA MET A 164 -4.01 -0.46 -22.95
C MET A 164 -5.51 -0.16 -23.06
N GLY A 165 -5.94 1.10 -22.91
CA GLY A 165 -7.34 1.47 -22.95
C GLY A 165 -8.11 1.09 -21.68
N LEU A 166 -7.44 0.89 -20.55
CA LEU A 166 -8.02 0.42 -19.30
C LEU A 166 -7.89 1.50 -18.20
N CYS A 167 -8.89 1.57 -17.33
CA CYS A 167 -8.91 2.36 -16.10
C CYS A 167 -9.03 1.40 -14.92
N HIS A 168 -8.15 1.51 -13.93
CA HIS A 168 -8.23 0.65 -12.73
C HIS A 168 -9.47 0.95 -11.90
N ALA A 169 -9.86 2.23 -11.81
CA ALA A 169 -11.03 2.76 -11.11
C ALA A 169 -11.12 2.42 -9.61
N GLY A 170 -10.03 1.93 -9.00
CA GLY A 170 -10.03 1.38 -7.65
C GLY A 170 -8.67 1.42 -6.97
N PHE A 171 -7.79 2.35 -7.36
CA PHE A 171 -6.52 2.54 -6.64
C PHE A 171 -6.79 3.06 -5.23
N ASN A 172 -6.32 2.32 -4.23
CA ASN A 172 -6.39 2.68 -2.81
C ASN A 172 -5.30 1.90 -2.02
N PRO A 173 -5.15 2.11 -0.70
CA PRO A 173 -4.12 1.44 0.09
C PRO A 173 -4.25 -0.11 0.16
N GLU A 174 -5.45 -0.65 -0.04
CA GLU A 174 -5.68 -2.10 -0.06
C GLU A 174 -5.39 -2.72 -1.43
N SER A 175 -5.48 -1.94 -2.51
CA SER A 175 -5.28 -2.44 -3.87
C SER A 175 -3.80 -2.65 -4.23
N VAL A 176 -2.86 -2.13 -3.44
CA VAL A 176 -1.42 -2.16 -3.76
C VAL A 176 -0.58 -2.56 -2.55
N CYS A 177 0.39 -3.44 -2.79
CA CYS A 177 1.51 -3.72 -1.91
C CYS A 177 2.77 -3.02 -2.39
N VAL A 178 3.65 -2.65 -1.46
CA VAL A 178 5.05 -2.33 -1.73
C VAL A 178 5.92 -3.56 -1.59
N VAL A 179 7.03 -3.55 -2.31
CA VAL A 179 8.11 -4.53 -2.23
C VAL A 179 9.38 -3.80 -1.75
N PRO A 180 9.63 -3.75 -0.43
CA PRO A 180 10.71 -2.95 0.15
C PRO A 180 12.09 -3.24 -0.43
N GLU A 181 12.39 -4.51 -0.74
CA GLU A 181 13.71 -4.93 -1.22
C GLU A 181 14.08 -4.35 -2.60
N THR A 182 13.08 -4.06 -3.43
CA THR A 182 13.30 -3.67 -4.84
C THR A 182 12.75 -2.28 -5.18
N HIS A 183 12.12 -1.60 -4.21
CA HIS A 183 11.28 -0.41 -4.47
C HIS A 183 10.26 -0.66 -5.58
N GLY A 184 9.73 -1.88 -5.61
CA GLY A 184 8.66 -2.31 -6.48
C GLY A 184 7.29 -2.15 -5.81
N ILE A 185 6.25 -2.40 -6.60
CA ILE A 185 4.87 -2.55 -6.12
C ILE A 185 4.27 -3.83 -6.68
N VAL A 186 3.19 -4.30 -6.06
CA VAL A 186 2.32 -5.35 -6.60
C VAL A 186 0.87 -4.91 -6.41
N CYS A 187 0.10 -4.81 -7.51
CA CYS A 187 -1.32 -4.51 -7.50
C CYS A 187 -2.12 -5.80 -7.27
N LEU A 188 -2.99 -5.84 -6.26
CA LEU A 188 -3.68 -7.06 -5.83
C LEU A 188 -5.09 -7.21 -6.40
N SER A 189 -5.79 -6.11 -6.65
CA SER A 189 -7.20 -6.11 -7.03
C SER A 189 -7.42 -5.56 -8.44
N PHE A 190 -8.30 -6.21 -9.20
CA PHE A 190 -8.66 -5.82 -10.57
C PHE A 190 -10.18 -5.86 -10.82
N TYR A 191 -10.99 -6.01 -9.77
CA TYR A 191 -12.44 -6.14 -9.90
C TYR A 191 -13.18 -4.83 -10.23
N HIS A 192 -12.50 -3.67 -10.14
CA HIS A 192 -13.00 -2.38 -10.65
C HIS A 192 -12.49 -2.04 -12.06
N LEU A 193 -11.57 -2.84 -12.61
CA LEU A 193 -10.90 -2.56 -13.88
C LEU A 193 -11.93 -2.44 -15.01
N THR A 194 -11.99 -1.27 -15.64
CA THR A 194 -13.02 -0.91 -16.63
C THR A 194 -12.35 -0.31 -17.87
N PRO A 195 -12.78 -0.65 -19.10
CA PRO A 195 -12.28 0.01 -20.30
C PRO A 195 -12.51 1.53 -20.25
N LEU A 196 -11.54 2.32 -20.71
CA LEU A 196 -11.66 3.78 -20.76
C LEU A 196 -12.88 4.20 -21.60
N GLY A 197 -13.65 5.16 -21.08
CA GLY A 197 -14.91 5.62 -21.66
C GLY A 197 -16.11 4.69 -21.44
N ALA A 198 -15.91 3.46 -20.95
CA ALA A 198 -17.01 2.55 -20.66
C ALA A 198 -17.71 2.92 -19.33
N PRO A 199 -18.98 2.50 -19.14
CA PRO A 199 -19.70 2.75 -17.90
C PRO A 199 -19.03 2.08 -16.69
N LEU A 200 -18.83 2.84 -15.62
CA LEU A 200 -18.39 2.31 -14.33
C LEU A 200 -19.54 1.55 -13.68
N ARG A 201 -19.30 0.25 -13.41
CA ARG A 201 -20.29 -0.61 -12.73
C ARG A 201 -20.05 -0.68 -11.23
N THR A 202 -18.81 -0.48 -10.80
CA THR A 202 -18.38 -0.58 -9.41
C THR A 202 -17.39 0.54 -9.10
N VAL A 203 -17.39 0.97 -7.84
CA VAL A 203 -16.41 1.89 -7.25
C VAL A 203 -16.13 1.41 -5.83
N SER A 204 -15.04 1.84 -5.24
CA SER A 204 -14.72 1.49 -3.86
C SER A 204 -15.68 2.19 -2.89
N GLY A 205 -16.42 1.40 -2.13
CA GLY A 205 -17.40 1.88 -1.17
C GLY A 205 -16.73 2.61 0.01
N ARG A 206 -15.60 2.07 0.48
CA ARG A 206 -14.83 2.66 1.58
C ARG A 206 -14.21 4.01 1.22
N TYR A 207 -13.87 4.20 -0.05
CA TYR A 207 -13.16 5.39 -0.53
C TYR A 207 -14.02 6.27 -1.43
N LEU A 208 -15.35 6.23 -1.31
CA LEU A 208 -16.28 7.04 -2.14
C LEU A 208 -15.90 8.53 -2.21
N ASN A 209 -15.47 9.11 -1.09
CA ASN A 209 -15.09 10.52 -1.02
C ASN A 209 -13.76 10.87 -1.73
N TRP A 210 -12.98 9.86 -2.14
CA TRP A 210 -11.75 10.07 -2.91
C TRP A 210 -12.01 10.23 -4.41
N TYR A 211 -13.14 9.71 -4.89
CA TYR A 211 -13.52 9.78 -6.29
C TYR A 211 -13.83 11.22 -6.69
N PRO A 212 -13.36 11.69 -7.85
CA PRO A 212 -13.77 12.98 -8.37
C PRO A 212 -15.30 13.07 -8.51
N PRO A 213 -15.95 14.21 -8.17
CA PRO A 213 -17.41 14.33 -8.24
C PRO A 213 -18.01 13.99 -9.61
N ALA A 214 -17.29 14.29 -10.70
CA ALA A 214 -17.70 13.99 -12.07
C ALA A 214 -17.93 12.48 -12.32
N VAL A 215 -17.29 11.60 -11.55
CA VAL A 215 -17.49 10.14 -11.64
C VAL A 215 -18.94 9.77 -11.38
N PHE A 216 -19.60 10.45 -10.43
CA PHE A 216 -20.96 10.10 -10.02
C PHE A 216 -22.03 10.66 -10.95
N SER A 217 -21.74 11.74 -11.67
CA SER A 217 -22.63 12.31 -12.69
C SER A 217 -22.45 11.65 -14.05
N GLN A 218 -21.20 11.41 -14.47
CA GLN A 218 -20.88 10.85 -15.79
C GLN A 218 -20.94 9.32 -15.80
N LYS A 219 -20.60 8.67 -14.67
CA LYS A 219 -20.54 7.21 -14.51
C LYS A 219 -19.70 6.50 -15.56
N GLN A 220 -18.61 7.14 -15.99
CA GLN A 220 -17.69 6.61 -17.01
C GLN A 220 -16.27 6.53 -16.48
N ALA A 221 -15.56 5.48 -16.92
CA ALA A 221 -14.15 5.31 -16.63
C ALA A 221 -13.32 6.35 -17.39
N SER A 222 -12.40 7.02 -16.70
CA SER A 222 -11.56 8.06 -17.27
C SER A 222 -10.14 8.00 -16.72
N THR A 223 -9.19 8.56 -17.46
CA THR A 223 -7.80 8.64 -17.00
C THR A 223 -7.64 9.54 -15.78
N TYR A 224 -8.44 10.62 -15.70
CA TYR A 224 -8.50 11.52 -14.55
C TYR A 224 -8.86 10.79 -13.25
N LEU A 225 -9.80 9.84 -13.31
CA LEU A 225 -10.22 9.06 -12.15
C LEU A 225 -9.03 8.35 -11.49
N ASP A 226 -8.25 7.58 -12.25
CA ASP A 226 -7.12 6.85 -11.67
C ASP A 226 -6.07 7.78 -11.10
N VAL A 227 -5.72 8.85 -11.83
CA VAL A 227 -4.70 9.79 -11.36
C VAL A 227 -5.13 10.45 -10.04
N ALA A 228 -6.39 10.85 -9.92
CA ALA A 228 -6.94 11.38 -8.68
C ALA A 228 -6.84 10.36 -7.53
N LEU A 229 -7.22 9.09 -7.76
CA LEU A 229 -7.13 8.04 -6.73
C LEU A 229 -5.68 7.76 -6.31
N VAL A 230 -4.73 7.79 -7.24
CA VAL A 230 -3.30 7.66 -6.96
C VAL A 230 -2.80 8.83 -6.09
N GLN A 231 -3.22 10.06 -6.39
CA GLN A 231 -2.90 11.22 -5.55
C GLN A 231 -3.50 11.09 -4.14
N ARG A 232 -4.74 10.63 -4.00
CA ARG A 232 -5.36 10.37 -2.68
C ARG A 232 -4.63 9.29 -1.90
N THR A 233 -4.17 8.24 -2.58
CA THR A 233 -3.31 7.20 -2.00
C THR A 233 -1.98 7.78 -1.51
N ALA A 234 -1.38 8.73 -2.22
CA ALA A 234 -0.19 9.43 -1.78
C ALA A 234 -0.43 10.22 -0.47
N LEU A 235 -1.53 10.97 -0.41
CA LEU A 235 -1.91 11.75 0.77
C LEU A 235 -2.22 10.86 1.98
N TYR A 236 -2.85 9.70 1.75
CA TYR A 236 -3.03 8.66 2.77
C TYR A 236 -1.68 8.23 3.36
N LEU A 237 -0.71 7.89 2.51
CA LEU A 237 0.61 7.43 2.97
C LEU A 237 1.42 8.53 3.67
N LEU A 238 1.18 9.80 3.36
CA LEU A 238 1.77 10.93 4.08
C LEU A 238 1.09 11.20 5.44
N GLY A 239 0.06 10.44 5.80
CA GLY A 239 -0.61 10.49 7.10
C GLY A 239 -1.96 11.22 7.10
N ASP A 240 -2.56 11.49 5.93
CA ASP A 240 -3.94 11.99 5.84
C ASP A 240 -4.89 10.95 5.26
N PRO A 241 -5.54 10.12 6.10
CA PRO A 241 -6.43 9.06 5.64
C PRO A 241 -7.69 9.59 4.94
N SER A 242 -8.01 10.88 5.08
CA SER A 242 -9.16 11.47 4.40
C SER A 242 -8.88 11.82 2.94
N GLY A 243 -7.59 11.89 2.54
CA GLY A 243 -7.18 12.28 1.19
C GLY A 243 -7.29 13.78 0.89
N HIS A 244 -7.56 14.65 1.87
CA HIS A 244 -7.69 16.10 1.65
C HIS A 244 -6.35 16.85 1.56
N GLY A 245 -5.31 16.37 2.24
CA GLY A 245 -3.92 16.82 2.14
C GLY A 245 -3.57 18.18 2.76
N VAL A 246 -4.53 19.09 2.96
CA VAL A 246 -4.26 20.48 3.38
C VAL A 246 -3.44 20.57 4.68
N LYS A 247 -3.71 19.69 5.64
CA LYS A 247 -2.98 19.68 6.93
C LYS A 247 -1.53 19.25 6.80
N LEU A 248 -1.19 18.49 5.76
CA LEU A 248 0.16 17.96 5.53
C LEU A 248 1.14 19.05 5.11
N LYS A 249 0.68 20.21 4.62
CA LYS A 249 1.54 21.36 4.32
C LYS A 249 2.38 21.84 5.50
N LYS A 250 1.99 21.48 6.73
CA LYS A 250 2.73 21.81 7.96
C LYS A 250 3.93 20.89 8.20
N THR A 251 3.95 19.72 7.59
CA THR A 251 4.92 18.64 7.90
C THR A 251 5.62 18.07 6.67
N VAL A 252 5.13 18.39 5.46
CA VAL A 252 5.62 17.93 4.17
C VAL A 252 5.84 19.14 3.26
N ASP A 253 6.81 19.07 2.36
CA ASP A 253 7.11 20.14 1.39
C ASP A 253 5.83 20.57 0.65
N GLU A 254 5.50 21.85 0.74
CA GLU A 254 4.25 22.40 0.21
C GLU A 254 4.12 22.18 -1.30
N ARG A 255 5.23 22.20 -2.06
CA ARG A 255 5.21 21.99 -3.51
C ARG A 255 4.77 20.57 -3.87
N LEU A 256 5.14 19.58 -3.05
CA LEU A 256 4.67 18.21 -3.20
C LEU A 256 3.17 18.10 -2.92
N ILE A 257 2.71 18.71 -1.83
CA ILE A 257 1.29 18.69 -1.47
C ILE A 257 0.44 19.40 -2.53
N ASP A 258 0.87 20.56 -3.02
CA ASP A 258 0.17 21.29 -4.08
C ASP A 258 0.07 20.47 -5.36
N PHE A 259 1.14 19.75 -5.74
CA PHE A 259 1.11 18.85 -6.88
C PHE A 259 0.10 17.71 -6.70
N LEU A 260 0.00 17.13 -5.50
CA LEU A 260 -0.95 16.06 -5.16
C LEU A 260 -2.40 16.55 -5.05
N LEU A 261 -2.63 17.84 -4.82
CA LEU A 261 -3.98 18.43 -4.77
C LEU A 261 -4.44 18.96 -6.12
N THR A 262 -3.50 19.25 -7.03
CA THR A 262 -3.80 19.72 -8.39
C THR A 262 -4.39 18.60 -9.24
N PRO A 263 -5.54 18.81 -9.92
CA PRO A 263 -6.09 17.82 -10.84
C PRO A 263 -5.17 17.56 -12.04
N HIS A 264 -4.91 16.29 -12.35
CA HIS A 264 -4.18 15.87 -13.56
C HIS A 264 -4.94 14.77 -14.31
N THR A 265 -4.91 14.81 -15.64
CA THR A 265 -5.75 13.93 -16.48
C THR A 265 -4.97 12.88 -17.25
N ASN A 266 -3.63 12.94 -17.29
CA ASN A 266 -2.80 12.01 -18.05
C ASN A 266 -1.70 11.43 -17.16
N ALA A 267 -1.75 10.12 -16.90
CA ALA A 267 -0.83 9.46 -15.98
C ALA A 267 0.65 9.55 -16.42
N LEU A 268 0.95 9.45 -17.72
CA LEU A 268 2.32 9.53 -18.22
C LEU A 268 2.90 10.94 -18.06
N HIS A 269 2.12 11.96 -18.41
CA HIS A 269 2.52 13.35 -18.21
C HIS A 269 2.69 13.67 -16.72
N THR A 270 1.72 13.27 -15.90
CA THR A 270 1.76 13.42 -14.44
C THR A 270 3.01 12.77 -13.85
N LEU A 271 3.35 11.55 -14.28
CA LEU A 271 4.56 10.86 -13.85
C LEU A 271 5.83 11.66 -14.20
N HIS A 272 5.88 12.25 -15.38
CA HIS A 272 7.02 13.06 -15.80
C HIS A 272 7.17 14.31 -14.93
N GLU A 273 6.11 15.09 -14.78
CA GLU A 273 6.10 16.30 -13.95
C GLU A 273 6.39 15.98 -12.48
N TYR A 274 5.80 14.90 -11.96
CA TYR A 274 6.05 14.42 -10.60
C TYR A 274 7.54 14.13 -10.41
N ARG A 275 8.17 13.42 -11.33
CA ARG A 275 9.61 13.10 -11.25
C ARG A 275 10.50 14.32 -11.32
N GLN A 276 10.15 15.30 -12.16
CA GLN A 276 10.88 16.57 -12.20
C GLN A 276 10.76 17.31 -10.86
N LEU A 277 9.55 17.35 -10.29
CA LEU A 277 9.30 17.95 -8.97
C LEU A 277 10.11 17.24 -7.89
N LEU A 278 10.09 15.91 -7.85
CA LEU A 278 10.87 15.12 -6.89
C LEU A 278 12.36 15.44 -6.97
N THR A 279 12.91 15.65 -8.18
CA THR A 279 14.32 16.08 -8.33
C THR A 279 14.58 17.47 -7.77
N ARG A 280 13.61 18.39 -7.81
CA ARG A 280 13.74 19.73 -7.22
C ARG A 280 13.60 19.72 -5.69
N ILE A 281 12.84 18.77 -5.14
CA ILE A 281 12.61 18.65 -3.69
C ILE A 281 13.74 17.85 -3.03
N PHE A 282 14.05 16.66 -3.56
CA PHE A 282 14.95 15.69 -2.94
C PHE A 282 16.34 15.62 -3.61
N GLY A 283 16.53 16.28 -4.76
CA GLY A 283 17.77 16.22 -5.52
C GLY A 283 17.92 14.94 -6.36
N LYS A 284 19.16 14.46 -6.49
CA LYS A 284 19.46 13.24 -7.27
C LYS A 284 18.80 12.03 -6.62
N ARG A 285 18.22 11.14 -7.43
CA ARG A 285 17.61 9.90 -6.95
C ARG A 285 18.61 9.05 -6.17
N GLN A 286 18.18 8.60 -5.00
CA GLN A 286 18.92 7.68 -4.13
C GLN A 286 17.99 6.54 -3.69
N PHE A 287 18.60 5.38 -3.40
CA PHE A 287 17.87 4.27 -2.81
C PHE A 287 17.81 4.47 -1.28
N HIS A 288 16.62 4.71 -0.75
CA HIS A 288 16.35 4.75 0.69
C HIS A 288 15.73 3.43 1.13
N PRO A 289 16.43 2.59 1.92
CA PRO A 289 15.86 1.35 2.46
C PRO A 289 14.56 1.65 3.21
N LEU A 290 13.50 0.91 2.89
CA LEU A 290 12.23 0.98 3.61
C LEU A 290 12.28 -0.04 4.75
N GLU A 291 12.73 0.41 5.92
CA GLU A 291 12.71 -0.38 7.15
C GLU A 291 11.34 -0.23 7.80
N VAL A 292 10.51 -1.25 7.62
CA VAL A 292 9.12 -1.28 8.09
C VAL A 292 8.86 -2.44 9.02
#